data_AF-A0A7S3FEY7-F1
#
_entry.id   AF-A0A7S3FEY7-F1
#
_cell.length_a   1.000
_cell.length_b   1.000
_cell.length_c   1.000
_cell.angle_alpha   90.00
_cell.angle_beta   90.00
_cell.angle_gamma   90.00
#
_symmetry.space_group_name_H-M   'P 1'
#
loop_
_entity.id
_entity.type
_entity.pdbx_description
1 polymer ?
#
loop_
_entity_poly.entity_id
_entity_poly.type
_entity_poly.pdbx_seq_one_letter_code
_entity_poly.pdbx_strand_id
1 'polypeptide(L)'
;MYLALWPPRTAAALRSYLDGAWRLEKTMKYSAGGVTGTFSGGATFTPLQHETRDLLTYIEEGQAVLGPERATFTARKLLLWDFSDPMAAVFFDEATERSPAAIWEGARFFHHIDLEGDGPSSFIHHCTPDLYEGAFALGGPDRFELTWHISGPKKDGVIHNTFIRCSEGAAPA
;
A
#
# COMPACT_ATOMS: atom_id res chain seq x y z
N MET A 1 -15.33 -2.18 -21.60
CA MET A 1 -15.20 -2.84 -20.28
C MET A 1 -14.27 -4.03 -20.48
N TYR A 2 -12.96 -3.82 -20.35
CA TYR A 2 -12.00 -4.92 -20.37
C TYR A 2 -12.08 -5.57 -19.00
N LEU A 3 -12.63 -6.78 -18.90
CA LEU A 3 -12.42 -7.62 -17.74
C LEU A 3 -10.93 -7.95 -17.75
N ALA A 4 -10.15 -7.31 -16.88
CA ALA A 4 -8.77 -7.71 -16.67
C ALA A 4 -8.80 -9.20 -16.27
N LEU A 5 -8.06 -10.02 -17.01
CA LEU A 5 -7.93 -11.44 -16.68
C LEU A 5 -7.36 -11.53 -15.27
N TRP A 6 -8.06 -12.29 -14.42
CA TRP A 6 -7.61 -12.57 -13.07
C TRP A 6 -6.65 -13.75 -13.07
N PRO A 7 -5.55 -13.70 -12.29
CA PRO A 7 -5.03 -12.54 -11.55
C PRO A 7 -4.30 -11.53 -12.47
N PRO A 8 -4.21 -10.24 -12.09
CA PRO A 8 -3.39 -9.28 -12.83
C PRO A 8 -1.91 -9.70 -12.80
N ARG A 9 -1.35 -10.01 -13.97
CA ARG A 9 0.05 -10.46 -14.16
C ARG A 9 0.96 -9.40 -14.80
N THR A 10 0.46 -8.21 -15.06
CA THR A 10 1.23 -7.10 -15.66
C THR A 10 1.01 -5.83 -14.87
N ALA A 11 1.95 -4.88 -14.93
CA ALA A 11 1.80 -3.57 -14.29
C ALA A 11 0.50 -2.87 -14.73
N ALA A 12 0.18 -2.86 -16.03
CA ALA A 12 -1.06 -2.28 -16.55
C ALA A 12 -2.34 -2.97 -16.01
N ALA A 13 -2.34 -4.30 -15.89
CA ALA A 13 -3.46 -5.04 -15.32
C ALA A 13 -3.60 -4.76 -13.81
N LEU A 14 -2.48 -4.67 -13.08
CA LEU A 14 -2.47 -4.33 -11.65
C LEU A 14 -2.93 -2.88 -11.43
N ARG A 15 -2.51 -1.95 -12.27
CA ARG A 15 -2.96 -0.56 -12.27
C ARG A 15 -4.48 -0.47 -12.40
N SER A 16 -5.05 -1.24 -13.33
CA SER A 16 -6.50 -1.30 -13.53
C SER A 16 -7.20 -1.96 -12.33
N TYR A 17 -6.58 -2.97 -11.74
CA TYR A 17 -7.09 -3.65 -10.55
C TYR A 17 -7.12 -2.72 -9.33
N LEU A 18 -6.07 -1.95 -9.07
CA LEU A 18 -5.94 -1.14 -7.85
C LEU A 18 -6.81 0.13 -7.85
N ASP A 19 -7.14 0.67 -9.03
CA ASP A 19 -7.92 1.90 -9.18
C ASP A 19 -9.21 1.89 -8.35
N GLY A 20 -9.48 2.99 -7.65
CA GLY A 20 -10.66 3.18 -6.84
C GLY A 20 -10.46 3.01 -5.33
N ALA A 21 -11.59 2.82 -4.63
CA ALA A 21 -11.67 2.83 -3.18
C ALA A 21 -11.66 1.42 -2.56
N TRP A 22 -10.98 1.31 -1.43
CA TRP A 22 -10.78 0.08 -0.68
C TRP A 22 -10.99 0.33 0.80
N ARG A 23 -11.66 -0.60 1.48
CA ARG A 23 -11.58 -0.71 2.93
C ARG A 23 -10.24 -1.34 3.30
N LEU A 24 -9.59 -0.79 4.32
CA LEU A 24 -8.29 -1.22 4.81
C LEU A 24 -8.35 -1.58 6.29
N GLU A 25 -7.96 -2.82 6.59
CA GLU A 25 -7.72 -3.27 7.96
C GLU A 25 -6.23 -3.58 8.13
N LYS A 26 -5.66 -3.22 9.28
CA LYS A 26 -4.30 -3.63 9.64
C LYS A 26 -4.23 -4.24 11.01
N THR A 27 -3.38 -5.25 11.12
CA THR A 27 -2.95 -5.81 12.41
C THR A 27 -1.45 -5.66 12.52
N MET A 28 -0.99 -5.05 13.61
CA MET A 28 0.42 -4.85 13.92
C MET A 28 0.74 -5.68 15.16
N LYS A 29 1.66 -6.63 15.05
CA LYS A 29 2.11 -7.49 16.14
C LYS A 29 3.62 -7.39 16.25
N TYR A 30 4.11 -6.73 17.29
CA TYR A 30 5.53 -6.63 17.57
C TYR A 30 5.93 -7.53 18.74
N SER A 31 7.03 -8.25 18.57
CA SER A 31 7.67 -9.08 19.59
C SER A 31 8.65 -8.24 20.43
N ALA A 32 9.30 -7.26 19.81
CA ALA A 32 10.21 -6.31 20.44
C ALA A 32 10.10 -4.92 19.77
N GLY A 33 10.17 -3.87 20.58
CA GLY A 33 9.94 -2.51 20.11
C GLY A 33 8.56 -2.34 19.46
N GLY A 34 8.41 -1.30 18.63
CA GLY A 34 7.14 -0.99 17.97
C GLY A 34 5.96 -0.78 18.94
N VAL A 35 4.75 -0.70 18.39
CA VAL A 35 3.52 -0.67 19.19
C VAL A 35 2.49 -1.57 18.52
N THR A 36 2.11 -2.64 19.23
CA THR A 36 1.09 -3.60 18.77
C THR A 36 -0.29 -2.94 18.77
N GLY A 37 -1.12 -3.30 17.80
CA GLY A 37 -2.46 -2.74 17.68
C GLY A 37 -3.13 -3.07 16.37
N THR A 38 -4.17 -2.31 16.06
CA THR A 38 -4.96 -2.44 14.82
C THR A 38 -5.19 -1.10 14.17
N PHE A 39 -5.55 -1.11 12.89
CA PHE A 39 -6.03 0.05 12.15
C PHE A 39 -7.26 -0.36 11.34
N SER A 40 -8.26 0.51 11.29
CA SER A 40 -9.44 0.41 10.42
C SER A 40 -9.61 1.72 9.68
N GLY A 41 -9.79 1.66 8.36
CA GLY A 41 -9.92 2.85 7.53
C GLY A 41 -10.17 2.55 6.06
N GLY A 42 -9.85 3.53 5.22
CA GLY A 42 -9.95 3.43 3.77
C GLY A 42 -8.61 3.70 3.09
N ALA A 43 -8.47 3.16 1.88
CA ALA A 43 -7.43 3.51 0.94
C ALA A 43 -8.06 3.83 -0.42
N THR A 44 -7.63 4.92 -1.05
CA THR A 44 -8.09 5.30 -2.38
C THR A 44 -6.90 5.41 -3.31
N PHE A 45 -6.97 4.70 -4.43
CA PHE A 45 -6.05 4.85 -5.55
C PHE A 45 -6.70 5.73 -6.61
N THR A 46 -6.03 6.83 -6.99
CA THR A 46 -6.56 7.81 -7.95
C THR A 46 -5.56 8.05 -9.08
N PRO A 47 -5.99 7.98 -10.35
CA PRO A 47 -5.15 8.29 -11.50
C PRO A 47 -4.50 9.67 -11.39
N LEU A 48 -3.20 9.73 -11.65
CA LEU A 48 -2.44 10.99 -11.73
C LEU A 48 -1.80 11.09 -13.11
N GLN A 49 -2.12 12.15 -13.85
CA GLN A 49 -1.50 12.41 -15.14
C GLN A 49 -0.20 13.20 -14.94
N HIS A 50 0.93 12.65 -15.38
CA HIS A 50 2.22 13.33 -15.42
C HIS A 50 3.03 12.84 -16.62
N GLU A 51 3.22 13.70 -17.62
CA GLU A 51 3.93 13.37 -18.87
C GLU A 51 3.39 12.06 -19.50
N THR A 52 4.27 11.07 -19.74
CA THR A 52 3.94 9.76 -20.28
C THR A 52 3.83 8.67 -19.22
N ARG A 53 3.81 9.02 -17.93
CA ARG A 53 3.77 8.07 -16.81
C ARG A 53 2.34 7.56 -16.56
N ASP A 54 2.20 6.28 -16.23
CA ASP A 54 0.95 5.72 -15.72
C ASP A 54 1.01 5.63 -14.19
N LEU A 55 0.43 6.63 -13.52
CA LEU A 55 0.54 6.80 -12.08
C LEU A 55 -0.81 6.65 -11.37
N LEU A 56 -0.76 6.08 -10.16
CA LEU A 56 -1.82 6.19 -9.16
C LEU A 56 -1.27 6.89 -7.91
N THR A 57 -1.93 7.97 -7.48
CA THR A 57 -1.80 8.43 -6.10
C THR A 57 -2.53 7.48 -5.17
N TYR A 58 -2.01 7.32 -3.97
CA TYR A 58 -2.60 6.51 -2.90
C TYR A 58 -2.78 7.37 -1.66
N ILE A 59 -4.00 7.40 -1.13
CA ILE A 59 -4.31 8.02 0.15
C ILE A 59 -4.92 6.96 1.05
N GLU A 60 -4.31 6.75 2.20
CA GLU A 60 -4.84 5.95 3.29
C GLU A 60 -5.18 6.84 4.47
N GLU A 61 -6.38 6.66 5.02
CA GLU A 61 -6.89 7.41 6.17
C GLU A 61 -7.75 6.50 7.06
N GLY A 62 -7.61 6.62 8.38
CA GLY A 62 -8.38 5.81 9.32
C GLY A 62 -7.96 5.99 10.77
N GLN A 63 -8.42 5.08 11.62
CA GLN A 63 -8.16 5.07 13.06
C GLN A 63 -7.27 3.89 13.43
N ALA A 64 -6.19 4.16 14.16
CA ALA A 64 -5.34 3.17 14.78
C ALA A 64 -5.65 3.05 16.27
N VAL A 65 -5.77 1.82 16.78
CA VAL A 65 -5.89 1.51 18.21
C VAL A 65 -4.63 0.77 18.65
N LEU A 66 -3.82 1.42 19.48
CA LEU A 66 -2.43 1.03 19.75
C LEU A 66 -2.17 0.83 21.26
N GLY A 67 -1.29 -0.12 21.55
CA GLY A 67 -0.75 -0.35 22.89
C GLY A 67 -1.76 -0.97 23.87
N PRO A 68 -1.30 -1.28 25.10
CA PRO A 68 -2.13 -1.93 26.11
C PRO A 68 -3.30 -1.06 26.58
N GLU A 69 -3.10 0.27 26.58
CA GLU A 69 -4.14 1.25 26.96
C GLU A 69 -5.16 1.49 25.84
N ARG A 70 -4.98 0.87 24.67
CA ARG A 70 -5.85 1.02 23.49
C ARG A 70 -6.05 2.50 23.11
N ALA A 71 -4.98 3.27 23.13
CA ALA A 71 -4.99 4.65 22.69
C ALA A 71 -5.37 4.73 21.20
N THR A 72 -6.26 5.66 20.85
CA THR A 72 -6.79 5.80 19.50
C THR A 72 -6.20 7.03 18.81
N PHE A 73 -5.78 6.88 17.55
CA PHE A 73 -5.15 7.94 16.76
C PHE A 73 -5.67 7.95 15.33
N THR A 74 -5.93 9.13 14.78
CA THR A 74 -6.09 9.28 13.33
C THR A 74 -4.74 9.07 12.65
N ALA A 75 -4.69 8.20 11.65
CA ALA A 75 -3.51 7.96 10.84
C ALA A 75 -3.79 8.26 9.37
N ARG A 76 -2.78 8.80 8.69
CA ARG A 76 -2.81 9.10 7.26
C ARG A 76 -1.49 8.70 6.60
N LYS A 77 -1.55 8.11 5.41
CA LYS A 77 -0.37 7.76 4.60
C LYS A 77 -0.61 8.12 3.14
N LEU A 78 0.38 8.75 2.53
CA LEU A 78 0.40 9.08 1.11
C LEU A 78 1.49 8.28 0.42
N LEU A 79 1.15 7.65 -0.71
CA LEU A 79 2.10 6.96 -1.58
C LEU A 79 1.83 7.35 -3.04
N LEU A 80 2.81 7.10 -3.88
CA LEU A 80 2.69 7.16 -5.34
C LEU A 80 3.05 5.80 -5.91
N TRP A 81 2.24 5.30 -6.84
CA TRP A 81 2.48 4.06 -7.56
C TRP A 81 2.70 4.37 -9.03
N ASP A 82 3.76 3.83 -9.61
CA ASP A 82 4.14 3.97 -11.01
C ASP A 82 4.08 2.60 -11.69
N PHE A 83 3.37 2.55 -12.82
CA PHE A 83 3.14 1.35 -13.63
C PHE A 83 3.74 1.47 -15.03
N SER A 84 4.63 2.46 -15.24
CA SER A 84 5.25 2.76 -16.54
C SER A 84 6.28 1.70 -16.97
N ASP A 85 6.78 0.91 -16.02
CA ASP A 85 7.72 -0.19 -16.22
C ASP A 85 7.02 -1.55 -16.05
N PRO A 86 7.64 -2.68 -16.47
CA PRO A 86 7.06 -4.02 -16.28
C PRO A 86 6.75 -4.38 -14.82
N MET A 87 7.55 -3.86 -13.89
CA MET A 87 7.32 -3.93 -12.45
C MET A 87 6.64 -2.65 -11.96
N ALA A 88 5.69 -2.76 -11.04
CA ALA A 88 5.11 -1.58 -10.42
C ALA A 88 6.07 -1.03 -9.35
N ALA A 89 6.36 0.27 -9.41
CA ALA A 89 7.19 0.95 -8.42
C ALA A 89 6.34 1.74 -7.43
N VAL A 90 6.67 1.65 -6.15
CA VAL A 90 5.98 2.33 -5.07
C VAL A 90 6.93 3.32 -4.42
N PHE A 91 6.41 4.51 -4.15
CA PHE A 91 7.13 5.64 -3.57
C PHE A 91 6.36 6.20 -2.38
N PHE A 92 7.09 6.72 -1.40
CA PHE A 92 6.52 7.67 -0.45
C PHE A 92 6.23 8.98 -1.17
N ASP A 93 5.02 9.50 -0.97
CA ASP A 93 4.66 10.84 -1.40
C ASP A 93 4.97 11.81 -0.26
N GLU A 94 6.08 12.54 -0.41
CA GLU A 94 6.57 13.51 0.57
C GLU A 94 6.30 14.96 0.11
N ALA A 95 5.54 15.15 -0.98
CA ALA A 95 5.27 16.44 -1.56
C ALA A 95 4.24 17.24 -0.74
N THR A 96 4.61 18.49 -0.42
CA THR A 96 3.71 19.45 0.26
C THR A 96 2.75 20.12 -0.72
N GLU A 97 3.24 20.48 -1.91
CA GLU A 97 2.41 20.90 -3.04
C GLU A 97 1.78 19.69 -3.72
N ARG A 98 0.55 19.85 -4.23
CA ARG A 98 -0.25 18.75 -4.78
C ARG A 98 -0.38 18.75 -6.30
N SER A 99 0.44 19.55 -7.00
CA SER A 99 0.51 19.47 -8.47
C SER A 99 1.14 18.14 -8.89
N PRO A 100 0.78 17.57 -10.06
CA PRO A 100 1.37 16.31 -10.51
C PRO A 100 2.90 16.32 -10.57
N ALA A 101 3.49 17.44 -11.01
CA ALA A 101 4.94 17.62 -11.06
C ALA A 101 5.56 17.61 -9.65
N ALA A 102 4.99 18.35 -8.69
CA ALA A 102 5.50 18.36 -7.33
C ALA A 102 5.40 16.99 -6.63
N ILE A 103 4.31 16.25 -6.86
CA ILE A 103 4.14 14.89 -6.33
C ILE A 103 5.23 13.96 -6.90
N TRP A 104 5.51 14.05 -8.20
CA TRP A 104 6.55 13.25 -8.85
C TRP A 104 7.95 13.63 -8.35
N GLU A 105 8.29 14.92 -8.31
CA GLU A 105 9.60 15.40 -7.87
C GLU A 105 9.86 15.13 -6.37
N GLY A 106 8.81 15.13 -5.55
CA GLY A 106 8.87 14.80 -4.13
C GLY A 106 8.79 13.30 -3.82
N ALA A 107 8.65 12.44 -4.82
CA ALA A 107 8.49 11.01 -4.61
C ALA A 107 9.82 10.37 -4.17
N ARG A 108 9.82 9.68 -3.03
CA ARG A 108 10.99 8.92 -2.55
C ARG A 108 10.74 7.42 -2.68
N PHE A 109 11.65 6.73 -3.34
CA PHE A 109 11.53 5.28 -3.58
C PHE A 109 11.24 4.49 -2.29
N PHE A 110 10.30 3.55 -2.39
CA PHE A 110 9.92 2.66 -1.29
C PHE A 110 10.27 1.20 -1.60
N HIS A 111 9.64 0.60 -2.61
CA HIS A 111 9.92 -0.76 -3.10
C HIS A 111 9.32 -0.99 -4.50
N HIS A 112 9.63 -2.12 -5.12
CA HIS A 112 8.94 -2.61 -6.31
C HIS A 112 7.95 -3.73 -5.96
N ILE A 113 7.00 -3.99 -6.86
CA ILE A 113 6.16 -5.18 -6.87
C ILE A 113 6.40 -5.87 -8.21
N ASP A 114 6.92 -7.08 -8.12
CA ASP A 114 7.10 -7.99 -9.25
C ASP A 114 5.91 -8.95 -9.36
N LEU A 115 5.19 -8.93 -10.47
CA LEU A 115 4.04 -9.82 -10.68
C LEU A 115 4.41 -11.12 -11.40
N GLU A 116 5.71 -11.38 -11.59
CA GLU A 116 6.19 -12.65 -12.12
C GLU A 116 5.90 -13.81 -11.16
N GLY A 117 5.44 -14.93 -11.73
CA GLY A 117 5.13 -16.15 -10.99
C GLY A 117 3.71 -16.20 -10.42
N ASP A 118 3.38 -17.33 -9.78
CA ASP A 118 2.01 -17.63 -9.31
C ASP A 118 1.76 -17.30 -7.83
N GLY A 119 2.80 -16.91 -7.09
CA GLY A 119 2.75 -16.63 -5.66
C GLY A 119 2.71 -15.14 -5.28
N PRO A 120 2.79 -14.81 -3.99
CA PRO A 120 2.97 -13.44 -3.52
C PRO A 120 4.26 -12.82 -4.09
N SER A 121 4.19 -11.55 -4.44
CA SER A 121 5.36 -10.76 -4.82
C SER A 121 6.13 -10.36 -3.57
N SER A 122 7.36 -10.82 -3.45
CA SER A 122 8.24 -10.47 -2.33
C SER A 122 9.14 -9.29 -2.68
N PHE A 123 9.36 -8.39 -1.73
CA PHE A 123 10.23 -7.22 -1.89
C PHE A 123 10.82 -6.79 -0.56
N ILE A 124 11.85 -5.96 -0.61
CA ILE A 124 12.57 -5.48 0.57
C ILE A 124 12.51 -3.97 0.63
N HIS A 125 12.31 -3.44 1.84
CA HIS A 125 12.54 -2.04 2.15
C HIS A 125 13.54 -1.90 3.31
N HIS A 126 14.56 -1.06 3.10
CA HIS A 126 15.55 -0.76 4.13
C HIS A 126 15.13 0.47 4.92
N CYS A 127 14.55 0.25 6.11
CA CYS A 127 14.21 1.30 7.06
C CYS A 127 15.24 1.33 8.19
N THR A 128 16.49 1.71 7.86
CA THR A 128 17.64 1.63 8.76
C THR A 128 17.31 2.17 10.17
N PRO A 129 17.61 1.41 11.24
CA PRO A 129 18.39 0.17 11.29
C PRO A 129 17.60 -1.13 11.10
N ASP A 130 16.30 -1.07 10.78
CA ASP A 130 15.44 -2.23 10.65
C ASP A 130 15.31 -2.67 9.17
N LEU A 131 15.13 -3.97 8.94
CA LEU A 131 14.84 -4.58 7.65
C LEU A 131 13.34 -4.89 7.56
N TYR A 132 12.71 -4.52 6.44
CA TYR A 132 11.31 -4.80 6.17
C TYR A 132 11.22 -5.71 4.94
N GLU A 133 10.76 -6.94 5.14
CA GLU A 133 10.48 -7.91 4.10
C GLU A 133 8.98 -7.91 3.81
N GLY A 134 8.61 -7.42 2.64
CA GLY A 134 7.25 -7.27 2.18
C GLY A 134 6.80 -8.42 1.30
N ALA A 135 5.51 -8.76 1.37
CA ALA A 135 4.83 -9.66 0.46
C ALA A 135 3.49 -9.05 0.02
N PHE A 136 3.27 -8.92 -1.28
CA PHE A 136 2.00 -8.51 -1.89
C PHE A 136 1.29 -9.72 -2.46
N ALA A 137 0.07 -10.00 -1.99
CA ALA A 137 -0.71 -11.15 -2.40
C ALA A 137 -2.08 -10.74 -2.96
N LEU A 138 -2.39 -11.26 -4.14
CA LEU A 138 -3.69 -11.13 -4.78
C LEU A 138 -4.64 -12.19 -4.19
N GLY A 139 -5.58 -11.78 -3.36
CA GLY A 139 -6.49 -12.65 -2.62
C GLY A 139 -7.87 -12.85 -3.27
N GLY A 140 -8.14 -12.15 -4.36
CA GLY A 140 -9.38 -12.21 -5.14
C GLY A 140 -9.60 -10.95 -5.99
N PRO A 141 -10.62 -10.93 -6.88
CA PRO A 141 -10.91 -9.78 -7.75
C PRO A 141 -11.16 -8.46 -6.99
N ASP A 142 -11.58 -8.57 -5.73
CA ASP A 142 -11.89 -7.46 -4.84
C ASP A 142 -11.11 -7.52 -3.52
N ARG A 143 -9.97 -8.22 -3.50
CA ARG A 143 -9.17 -8.42 -2.29
C ARG A 143 -7.69 -8.60 -2.57
N PHE A 144 -6.86 -7.81 -1.89
CA PHE A 144 -5.42 -8.05 -1.82
C PHE A 144 -4.88 -7.82 -0.42
N GLU A 145 -3.67 -8.32 -0.19
CA GLU A 145 -2.99 -8.26 1.10
C GLU A 145 -1.56 -7.73 0.93
N LEU A 146 -1.10 -7.00 1.94
CA LEU A 146 0.30 -6.62 2.11
C LEU A 146 0.77 -7.08 3.49
N THR A 147 1.79 -7.93 3.53
CA THR A 147 2.42 -8.36 4.78
C THR A 147 3.83 -7.80 4.86
N TRP A 148 4.22 -7.28 6.02
CA TRP A 148 5.57 -6.84 6.32
C TRP A 148 6.10 -7.61 7.50
N HIS A 149 7.17 -8.37 7.30
CA HIS A 149 7.98 -8.92 8.37
C HIS A 149 9.11 -7.94 8.65
N ILE A 150 9.26 -7.55 9.91
CA ILE A 150 10.21 -6.53 10.35
C ILE A 150 11.19 -7.20 11.27
N SER A 151 12.48 -7.07 10.98
CA SER A 151 13.57 -7.55 11.83
C SER A 151 14.57 -6.43 12.05
N GLY A 152 14.89 -6.14 13.30
CA GLY A 152 15.81 -5.06 13.62
C GLY A 152 15.82 -4.64 15.08
N PRO A 153 16.81 -3.81 15.46
CA PRO A 153 16.98 -3.41 16.85
C PRO A 153 15.93 -2.40 17.33
N LYS A 154 15.22 -1.69 16.44
CA LYS A 154 14.13 -0.79 16.85
C LYS A 154 12.77 -1.47 16.83
N LYS A 155 12.56 -2.41 15.91
CA LYS A 155 11.31 -3.16 15.77
C LYS A 155 11.59 -4.58 15.30
N ASP A 156 10.89 -5.51 15.91
CA ASP A 156 10.77 -6.89 15.47
C ASP A 156 9.29 -7.28 15.52
N GLY A 157 8.74 -7.72 14.39
CA GLY A 157 7.31 -8.02 14.32
C GLY A 157 6.75 -8.18 12.92
N VAL A 158 5.42 -8.21 12.84
CA VAL A 158 4.68 -8.37 11.60
C VAL A 158 3.55 -7.34 11.51
N ILE A 159 3.41 -6.74 10.34
CA ILE A 159 2.23 -5.94 9.97
C ILE A 159 1.50 -6.66 8.86
N HIS A 160 0.23 -6.97 9.07
CA HIS A 160 -0.64 -7.51 8.04
C HIS A 160 -1.68 -6.45 7.65
N ASN A 161 -1.83 -6.22 6.35
CA ASN A 161 -2.78 -5.27 5.79
C ASN A 161 -3.71 -6.05 4.86
N THR A 162 -5.02 -5.90 5.04
CA THR A 162 -6.03 -6.48 4.16
C THR A 162 -6.83 -5.36 3.51
N PHE A 163 -6.90 -5.40 2.19
CA PHE A 163 -7.67 -4.47 1.37
C PHE A 163 -8.86 -5.20 0.77
N ILE A 164 -10.05 -4.63 0.92
CA ILE A 164 -11.29 -5.14 0.32
C ILE A 164 -11.91 -4.01 -0.51
N ARG A 165 -12.22 -4.26 -1.79
CA ARG A 165 -12.78 -3.22 -2.66
C ARG A 165 -14.11 -2.73 -2.07
N CYS A 166 -14.30 -1.42 -2.04
CA CYS A 166 -15.60 -0.86 -1.71
C CYS A 166 -16.58 -1.13 -2.85
N SER A 167 -17.80 -1.59 -2.53
CA SER A 167 -18.87 -1.62 -3.52
C SER A 167 -19.18 -0.20 -3.98
N GLU A 168 -19.44 0.00 -5.27
CA GLU A 168 -19.88 1.30 -5.79
C GLU A 168 -21.08 1.82 -4.96
N GLY A 169 -20.95 3.03 -4.43
CA GLY A 169 -21.98 3.70 -3.62
C GLY A 169 -21.82 3.65 -2.10
N ALA A 170 -20.83 2.93 -1.56
CA ALA A 170 -20.48 3.02 -0.14
C ALA A 170 -19.43 4.11 0.08
N ALA A 171 -19.86 5.28 0.54
CA ALA A 171 -18.92 6.25 1.12
C ALA A 171 -18.24 5.60 2.34
N PRO A 172 -16.93 5.83 2.57
CA PRO A 172 -16.29 5.37 3.79
C PRO A 172 -16.96 6.03 5.00
N ALA A 173 -17.31 5.22 6.00
CA ALA A 173 -17.80 5.66 7.30
C ALA A 173 -16.65 6.18 8.18
#